data_AF-A0A170Z077-F1
#
_entry.id   AF-A0A170Z077-F1
#
_cell.length_a   1.000
_cell.length_b   1.000
_cell.length_c   1.000
_cell.angle_alpha   90.00
_cell.angle_beta   90.00
_cell.angle_gamma   90.00
#
_symmetry.space_group_name_H-M   'P 1'
#
loop_
_entity.id
_entity.type
_entity.pdbx_description
1 polymer ?
#
loop_
_entity_poly.entity_id
_entity_poly.type
_entity_poly.pdbx_seq_one_letter_code
_entity_poly.pdbx_strand_id
1 'polypeptide(L)'
;MKKLLTICLLALSVQWAVAEVVDMQKAGAVADGKTLNTAVIKKTIDRLSAHGGGTLFFPAGTYLTGPIVLKSNITIDIESGATIQFSTNYDDYLPFVEMRYEGVVMKSFSPLFYAYGQENITIKGRGKIDGNGQAWWNAVWALEGAKKDEALAARVQKYRALWDKENPDFQIEANSDWKGTLAKKFFRPSFIQFYKSKDIRIEGITLVNSPFWTVNPEFCENVTVDGITINNPYSPNTDGINPSSCKNVHIANCHISVGDDCITIKSGRDAQGRKYGVPCENVTVTNCTMLAGHGGVVIGSEMSGSVRKVTISNCVFDGTDRGIRIKSVRGRGGYVEEVRVNNIVMKDIKKEAIVLSLFYGKAPLEPLSERTPIFRNIHISGMTGSNVNAACLVEGIEEMPVSDVSFEDINMDAQSGFDISRAKDIRLSNVKVNAQMGAAFKLSDVSNAYLSNVSTLKPIADKSVIEATNVSDLFITGCFPQAGSRSFLSLNGEKSNNIILSGNYLIRVTNPVERQEDLNKNVVIVEK
;
A
#
# COMPACT_ATOMS: atom_id res chain seq x y z
N MET A 1 -20.41 -69.14 -36.38
CA MET A 1 -20.37 -67.83 -35.70
C MET A 1 -18.92 -67.41 -35.51
N LYS A 2 -18.36 -66.58 -36.39
CA LYS A 2 -17.04 -65.96 -36.21
C LYS A 2 -17.26 -64.45 -36.11
N LYS A 3 -17.17 -63.89 -34.89
CA LYS A 3 -17.27 -62.45 -34.66
C LYS A 3 -15.92 -61.82 -34.98
N LEU A 4 -15.89 -60.99 -36.01
CA LEU A 4 -14.76 -60.10 -36.31
C LEU A 4 -14.83 -58.93 -35.32
N LEU A 5 -13.79 -58.79 -34.49
CA LEU A 5 -13.64 -57.68 -33.56
C LEU A 5 -12.83 -56.58 -34.27
N THR A 6 -13.49 -55.54 -34.74
CA THR A 6 -12.83 -54.36 -35.31
C THR A 6 -12.30 -53.49 -34.16
N ILE A 7 -10.98 -53.47 -33.98
CA ILE A 7 -10.30 -52.60 -33.03
C ILE A 7 -10.08 -51.24 -33.72
N CYS A 8 -10.84 -50.22 -33.33
CA CYS A 8 -10.54 -48.83 -33.68
C CYS A 8 -9.35 -48.34 -32.85
N LEU A 9 -8.17 -48.20 -33.48
CA LEU A 9 -7.07 -47.41 -32.90
C LEU A 9 -7.45 -45.93 -32.98
N LEU A 10 -7.81 -45.32 -31.84
CA LEU A 10 -7.75 -43.86 -31.69
C LEU A 10 -6.29 -43.45 -31.52
N ALA A 11 -5.70 -42.89 -32.56
CA ALA A 11 -4.45 -42.17 -32.45
C ALA A 11 -4.70 -40.82 -31.75
N LEU A 12 -4.46 -40.77 -30.43
CA LEU A 12 -4.35 -39.51 -29.70
C LEU A 12 -3.03 -38.85 -30.09
N SER A 13 -3.06 -37.97 -31.10
CA SER A 13 -1.96 -37.05 -31.35
C SER A 13 -1.97 -35.98 -30.26
N VAL A 14 -1.05 -36.09 -29.29
CA VAL A 14 -0.75 -35.00 -28.37
C VAL A 14 0.00 -33.92 -29.16
N GLN A 15 -0.73 -32.96 -29.71
CA GLN A 15 -0.14 -31.74 -30.25
C GLN A 15 0.36 -30.91 -29.06
N TRP A 16 1.67 -30.87 -28.88
CA TRP A 16 2.31 -29.85 -28.05
C TRP A 16 2.07 -28.51 -28.75
N ALA A 17 1.07 -27.75 -28.29
CA ALA A 17 0.86 -26.39 -28.74
C ALA A 17 2.04 -25.54 -28.23
N VAL A 18 3.02 -25.30 -29.11
CA VAL A 18 4.03 -24.27 -28.86
C VAL A 18 3.29 -22.94 -28.91
N ALA A 19 3.28 -22.20 -27.80
CA ALA A 19 2.66 -20.88 -27.76
C ALA A 19 3.27 -19.98 -28.84
N GLU A 20 2.43 -19.46 -29.74
CA GLU A 20 2.89 -18.64 -30.86
C GLU A 20 3.52 -17.33 -30.35
N VAL A 21 4.66 -16.94 -30.92
CA VAL A 21 5.31 -15.65 -30.65
C VAL A 21 5.22 -14.77 -31.89
N VAL A 22 4.66 -13.57 -31.73
CA VAL A 22 4.43 -12.61 -32.80
C VAL A 22 5.34 -11.41 -32.60
N ASP A 23 6.32 -11.27 -33.48
CA ASP A 23 7.11 -10.05 -33.60
C ASP A 23 6.22 -8.90 -34.09
N MET A 24 6.06 -7.88 -33.26
CA MET A 24 5.15 -6.78 -33.54
C MET A 24 5.55 -5.94 -34.74
N GLN A 25 6.84 -5.81 -35.07
CA GLN A 25 7.25 -5.10 -36.30
C GLN A 25 6.88 -5.91 -37.54
N LYS A 26 7.08 -7.24 -37.51
CA LYS A 26 6.64 -8.13 -38.60
C LYS A 26 5.13 -8.18 -38.75
N ALA A 27 4.39 -7.99 -37.66
CA ALA A 27 2.93 -7.88 -37.67
C ALA A 27 2.42 -6.53 -38.21
N GLY A 28 3.31 -5.57 -38.48
CA GLY A 28 3.00 -4.27 -39.06
C GLY A 28 2.96 -3.11 -38.06
N ALA A 29 3.42 -3.29 -36.81
CA ALA A 29 3.62 -2.19 -35.89
C ALA A 29 4.86 -1.36 -36.30
N VAL A 30 4.72 -0.03 -36.23
CA VAL A 30 5.78 0.92 -36.58
C VAL A 30 6.37 1.50 -35.30
N ALA A 31 7.68 1.32 -35.12
CA ALA A 31 8.39 1.62 -33.87
C ALA A 31 9.07 3.02 -33.87
N ASP A 32 8.38 4.03 -34.39
CA ASP A 32 8.88 5.40 -34.59
C ASP A 32 8.47 6.41 -33.48
N GLY A 33 7.71 5.96 -32.49
CA GLY A 33 7.14 6.79 -31.42
C GLY A 33 6.06 7.78 -31.85
N LYS A 34 5.52 7.66 -33.07
CA LYS A 34 4.56 8.60 -33.67
C LYS A 34 3.35 7.89 -34.27
N THR A 35 3.56 6.75 -34.89
CA THR A 35 2.51 5.96 -35.53
C THR A 35 1.70 5.23 -34.44
N LEU A 36 0.38 5.42 -34.44
CA LEU A 36 -0.50 4.80 -33.46
C LEU A 36 -0.71 3.31 -33.78
N ASN A 37 -0.16 2.43 -32.94
CA ASN A 37 -0.14 0.98 -33.13
C ASN A 37 -1.34 0.24 -32.49
N THR A 38 -2.31 0.97 -31.91
CA THR A 38 -3.43 0.39 -31.14
C THR A 38 -4.17 -0.70 -31.91
N ALA A 39 -4.46 -0.44 -33.20
CA ALA A 39 -5.24 -1.37 -34.02
C ALA A 39 -4.50 -2.68 -34.32
N VAL A 40 -3.19 -2.61 -34.62
CA VAL A 40 -2.39 -3.81 -34.91
C VAL A 40 -2.13 -4.63 -33.65
N ILE A 41 -1.92 -3.98 -32.50
CA ILE A 41 -1.80 -4.64 -31.20
C ILE A 41 -3.10 -5.38 -30.86
N LYS A 42 -4.25 -4.68 -30.93
CA LYS A 42 -5.56 -5.27 -30.65
C LYS A 42 -5.84 -6.47 -31.56
N LYS A 43 -5.63 -6.33 -32.88
CA LYS A 43 -5.85 -7.41 -33.85
C LYS A 43 -4.99 -8.64 -33.53
N THR A 44 -3.76 -8.43 -33.09
CA THR A 44 -2.83 -9.51 -32.73
C THR A 44 -3.27 -10.23 -31.46
N ILE A 45 -3.68 -9.49 -30.42
CA ILE A 45 -4.27 -10.05 -29.19
C ILE A 45 -5.51 -10.88 -29.51
N ASP A 46 -6.43 -10.33 -30.30
CA ASP A 46 -7.68 -11.00 -30.68
C ASP A 46 -7.41 -12.32 -31.41
N ARG A 47 -6.44 -12.32 -32.34
CA ARG A 47 -6.05 -13.51 -33.08
C ARG A 47 -5.41 -14.56 -32.17
N LEU A 48 -4.43 -14.18 -31.36
CA LEU A 48 -3.74 -15.12 -30.47
C LEU A 48 -4.70 -15.74 -29.46
N SER A 49 -5.53 -14.92 -28.83
CA SER A 49 -6.54 -15.39 -27.88
C SER A 49 -7.53 -16.37 -28.52
N ALA A 50 -7.97 -16.13 -29.76
CA ALA A 50 -8.82 -17.06 -30.50
C ALA A 50 -8.14 -18.41 -30.82
N HIS A 51 -6.82 -18.49 -30.74
CA HIS A 51 -6.02 -19.70 -31.00
C HIS A 51 -5.38 -20.26 -29.72
N GLY A 52 -5.93 -19.95 -28.55
CA GLY A 52 -5.50 -20.52 -27.27
C GLY A 52 -4.42 -19.72 -26.53
N GLY A 53 -3.99 -18.58 -27.08
CA GLY A 53 -3.00 -17.70 -26.46
C GLY A 53 -1.72 -17.54 -27.27
N GLY A 54 -0.80 -16.76 -26.73
CA GLY A 54 0.49 -16.51 -27.35
C GLY A 54 1.16 -15.25 -26.81
N THR A 55 2.28 -14.90 -27.44
CA THR A 55 3.13 -13.78 -27.04
C THR A 55 3.15 -12.71 -28.12
N LEU A 56 2.92 -11.46 -27.73
CA LEU A 56 3.28 -10.28 -28.51
C LEU A 56 4.70 -9.90 -28.09
N PHE A 57 5.66 -10.05 -28.98
CA PHE A 57 7.05 -9.68 -28.77
C PHE A 57 7.33 -8.30 -29.38
N PHE A 58 7.74 -7.35 -28.55
CA PHE A 58 8.10 -5.99 -28.94
C PHE A 58 9.63 -5.88 -28.99
N PRO A 59 10.25 -5.96 -30.17
CA PRO A 59 11.68 -5.70 -30.31
C PRO A 59 12.02 -4.22 -30.10
N ALA A 60 13.31 -3.88 -30.06
CA ALA A 60 13.76 -2.50 -29.86
C ALA A 60 13.06 -1.45 -30.77
N GLY A 61 12.74 -0.29 -30.19
CA GLY A 61 12.02 0.80 -30.84
C GLY A 61 10.89 1.38 -29.96
N THR A 62 10.25 2.46 -30.40
CA THR A 62 9.19 3.13 -29.61
C THR A 62 7.83 2.95 -30.26
N TYR A 63 6.89 2.31 -29.56
CA TYR A 63 5.56 1.98 -30.06
C TYR A 63 4.53 2.88 -29.40
N LEU A 64 4.06 3.91 -30.12
CA LEU A 64 2.94 4.72 -29.66
C LEU A 64 1.64 3.90 -29.72
N THR A 65 0.85 3.89 -28.65
CA THR A 65 -0.43 3.17 -28.59
C THR A 65 -1.43 3.86 -27.66
N GLY A 66 -2.72 3.67 -27.91
CA GLY A 66 -3.76 3.84 -26.89
C GLY A 66 -3.77 2.66 -25.91
N PRO A 67 -4.87 2.42 -25.18
CA PRO A 67 -4.95 1.33 -24.21
C PRO A 67 -4.78 -0.04 -24.87
N ILE A 68 -4.11 -0.94 -24.16
CA ILE A 68 -3.94 -2.35 -24.52
C ILE A 68 -4.91 -3.17 -23.65
N VAL A 69 -6.00 -3.61 -24.26
CA VAL A 69 -6.98 -4.50 -23.61
C VAL A 69 -6.55 -5.94 -23.81
N LEU A 70 -6.10 -6.59 -22.74
CA LEU A 70 -5.61 -7.95 -22.73
C LEU A 70 -6.75 -8.96 -22.64
N LYS A 71 -6.46 -10.17 -23.12
CA LYS A 71 -7.34 -11.35 -23.06
C LYS A 71 -6.62 -12.50 -22.38
N SER A 72 -7.35 -13.57 -22.07
CA SER A 72 -6.75 -14.76 -21.48
C SER A 72 -5.64 -15.35 -22.33
N ASN A 73 -4.62 -15.91 -21.65
CA ASN A 73 -3.46 -16.59 -22.23
C ASN A 73 -2.55 -15.70 -23.09
N ILE A 74 -2.53 -14.38 -22.83
CA ILE A 74 -1.70 -13.41 -23.56
C ILE A 74 -0.46 -13.05 -22.74
N THR A 75 0.69 -13.10 -23.42
CA THR A 75 1.96 -12.55 -22.93
C THR A 75 2.33 -11.31 -23.74
N ILE A 76 2.69 -10.23 -23.06
CA ILE A 76 3.37 -9.06 -23.63
C ILE A 76 4.84 -9.17 -23.24
N ASP A 77 5.73 -9.36 -24.21
CA ASP A 77 7.18 -9.49 -23.99
C ASP A 77 7.90 -8.28 -24.60
N ILE A 78 8.55 -7.48 -23.76
CA ILE A 78 9.11 -6.18 -24.11
C ILE A 78 10.63 -6.25 -24.02
N GLU A 79 11.28 -6.32 -25.17
CA GLU A 79 12.74 -6.46 -25.26
C GLU A 79 13.45 -5.25 -24.65
N SER A 80 14.69 -5.45 -24.20
CA SER A 80 15.57 -4.32 -23.88
C SER A 80 15.71 -3.39 -25.10
N GLY A 81 15.57 -2.08 -24.88
CA GLY A 81 15.56 -1.08 -25.95
C GLY A 81 14.18 -0.85 -26.58
N ALA A 82 13.17 -1.66 -26.27
CA ALA A 82 11.78 -1.37 -26.64
C ALA A 82 11.15 -0.40 -25.63
N THR A 83 10.33 0.52 -26.13
CA THR A 83 9.47 1.39 -25.34
C THR A 83 8.03 1.29 -25.84
N ILE A 84 7.11 0.81 -25.01
CA ILE A 84 5.67 1.02 -25.25
C ILE A 84 5.31 2.40 -24.68
N GLN A 85 4.87 3.31 -25.55
CA GLN A 85 4.53 4.67 -25.18
C GLN A 85 3.03 4.89 -25.32
N PHE A 86 2.38 5.32 -24.24
CA PHE A 86 0.94 5.55 -24.25
C PHE A 86 0.56 6.94 -24.78
N SER A 87 -0.56 7.03 -25.49
CA SER A 87 -1.06 8.26 -26.08
C SER A 87 -1.46 9.29 -25.04
N THR A 88 -1.22 10.57 -25.33
CA THR A 88 -1.71 11.70 -24.52
C THR A 88 -3.12 12.15 -24.93
N ASN A 89 -3.70 11.55 -25.97
CA ASN A 89 -5.06 11.85 -26.40
C ASN A 89 -6.08 11.09 -25.54
N TYR A 90 -6.88 11.82 -24.75
CA TYR A 90 -7.86 11.20 -23.85
C TYR A 90 -8.95 10.40 -24.59
N ASP A 91 -9.28 10.78 -25.83
CA ASP A 91 -10.30 10.07 -26.64
C ASP A 91 -9.84 8.64 -27.01
N ASP A 92 -8.54 8.35 -27.01
CA ASP A 92 -8.01 7.01 -27.28
C ASP A 92 -8.36 6.01 -26.15
N TYR A 93 -8.76 6.51 -24.97
CA TYR A 93 -9.12 5.72 -23.79
C TYR A 93 -10.63 5.54 -23.62
N LEU A 94 -11.38 5.87 -24.67
CA LEU A 94 -12.83 5.63 -24.78
C LEU A 94 -13.11 4.37 -25.62
N PRO A 95 -14.27 3.71 -25.43
CA PRO A 95 -15.34 4.04 -24.47
C PRO A 95 -14.91 3.81 -23.01
N PHE A 96 -15.64 4.40 -22.07
CA PHE A 96 -15.43 4.09 -20.66
C PHE A 96 -15.63 2.60 -20.37
N VAL A 97 -14.82 2.08 -19.45
CA VAL A 97 -14.87 0.69 -18.96
C VAL A 97 -15.18 0.69 -17.46
N GLU A 98 -15.74 -0.41 -16.98
CA GLU A 98 -15.88 -0.64 -15.53
C GLU A 98 -14.50 -0.80 -14.91
N MET A 99 -14.21 0.00 -13.89
CA MET A 99 -12.91 0.05 -13.21
C MET A 99 -13.12 0.48 -11.76
N ARG A 100 -12.09 0.33 -10.92
CA ARG A 100 -12.09 0.89 -9.57
C ARG A 100 -11.08 2.04 -9.47
N TYR A 101 -11.53 3.17 -8.94
CA TYR A 101 -10.73 4.37 -8.70
C TYR A 101 -10.82 4.76 -7.23
N GLU A 102 -9.67 4.83 -6.53
CA GLU A 102 -9.60 5.16 -5.10
C GLU A 102 -10.59 4.37 -4.22
N GLY A 103 -10.72 3.07 -4.51
CA GLY A 103 -11.60 2.18 -3.75
C GLY A 103 -13.07 2.18 -4.16
N VAL A 104 -13.47 2.95 -5.19
CA VAL A 104 -14.86 3.05 -5.66
C VAL A 104 -14.99 2.62 -7.12
N VAL A 105 -15.91 1.70 -7.39
CA VAL A 105 -16.22 1.14 -8.72
C VAL A 105 -17.10 2.11 -9.51
N MET A 106 -16.75 2.36 -10.76
CA MET A 106 -17.45 3.23 -11.70
C MET A 106 -17.13 2.86 -13.15
N LYS A 107 -17.80 3.50 -14.11
CA LYS A 107 -17.32 3.58 -15.49
C LYS A 107 -16.43 4.80 -15.68
N SER A 108 -15.22 4.60 -16.20
CA SER A 108 -14.30 5.70 -16.55
C SER A 108 -13.32 5.30 -17.66
N PHE A 109 -12.35 6.16 -17.97
CA PHE A 109 -11.34 5.90 -19.00
C PHE A 109 -10.69 4.51 -18.84
N SER A 110 -10.43 3.84 -19.96
CA SER A 110 -9.69 2.59 -19.95
C SER A 110 -8.33 2.78 -19.28
N PRO A 111 -7.94 1.90 -18.34
CA PRO A 111 -6.55 1.75 -17.92
C PRO A 111 -5.62 1.52 -19.11
N LEU A 112 -4.33 1.88 -18.98
CA LEU A 112 -3.37 1.78 -20.08
C LEU A 112 -3.16 0.33 -20.51
N PHE A 113 -2.94 -0.57 -19.53
CA PHE A 113 -3.19 -2.00 -19.68
C PHE A 113 -4.43 -2.37 -18.88
N TYR A 114 -5.37 -3.04 -19.54
CA TYR A 114 -6.64 -3.40 -18.94
C TYR A 114 -7.00 -4.86 -19.23
N ALA A 115 -7.54 -5.56 -18.25
CA ALA A 115 -8.18 -6.87 -18.42
C ALA A 115 -9.37 -6.98 -17.48
N TYR A 116 -10.49 -7.53 -17.96
CA TYR A 116 -11.68 -7.78 -17.16
C TYR A 116 -12.05 -9.26 -17.26
N GLY A 117 -12.07 -9.98 -16.13
CA GLY A 117 -12.49 -11.39 -16.12
C GLY A 117 -11.59 -12.31 -16.96
N GLN A 118 -10.29 -12.01 -17.04
CA GLN A 118 -9.34 -12.78 -17.85
C GLN A 118 -8.42 -13.64 -16.97
N GLU A 119 -7.73 -14.61 -17.58
CA GLU A 119 -6.81 -15.51 -16.87
C GLU A 119 -5.49 -15.72 -17.63
N ASN A 120 -4.42 -16.07 -16.91
CA ASN A 120 -3.10 -16.40 -17.49
C ASN A 120 -2.52 -15.25 -18.33
N ILE A 121 -2.34 -14.09 -17.70
CA ILE A 121 -1.79 -12.90 -18.34
C ILE A 121 -0.36 -12.66 -17.85
N THR A 122 0.55 -12.40 -18.77
CA THR A 122 1.94 -12.04 -18.44
C THR A 122 2.35 -10.73 -19.12
N ILE A 123 2.96 -9.81 -18.38
CA ILE A 123 3.69 -8.66 -18.94
C ILE A 123 5.14 -8.78 -18.46
N LYS A 124 6.07 -9.00 -19.38
CA LYS A 124 7.47 -9.28 -19.02
C LYS A 124 8.47 -8.59 -19.94
N GLY A 125 9.74 -8.68 -19.56
CA GLY A 125 10.87 -8.26 -20.39
C GLY A 125 11.76 -7.26 -19.66
N ARG A 126 12.63 -6.57 -20.40
CA ARG A 126 13.55 -5.55 -19.85
C ARG A 126 13.37 -4.19 -20.53
N GLY A 127 12.33 -4.04 -21.33
CA GLY A 127 11.98 -2.77 -21.94
C GLY A 127 11.25 -1.82 -21.00
N LYS A 128 10.98 -0.64 -21.53
CA LYS A 128 10.33 0.46 -20.81
C LYS A 128 8.87 0.57 -21.24
N ILE A 129 8.02 0.97 -20.30
CA ILE A 129 6.65 1.37 -20.59
C ILE A 129 6.46 2.78 -20.03
N ASP A 130 6.09 3.70 -20.92
CA ASP A 130 5.92 5.12 -20.61
C ASP A 130 4.44 5.48 -20.66
N GLY A 131 3.87 5.84 -19.51
CA GLY A 131 2.47 6.17 -19.36
C GLY A 131 2.10 7.57 -19.85
N ASN A 132 3.08 8.43 -20.18
CA ASN A 132 2.85 9.82 -20.61
C ASN A 132 1.89 10.60 -19.68
N GLY A 133 1.99 10.35 -18.36
CA GLY A 133 1.09 10.82 -17.32
C GLY A 133 0.97 12.34 -17.19
N GLN A 134 1.94 13.10 -17.68
CA GLN A 134 1.97 14.57 -17.57
C GLN A 134 0.73 15.24 -18.16
N ALA A 135 0.17 14.73 -19.26
CA ALA A 135 -1.07 15.24 -19.83
C ALA A 135 -2.23 15.14 -18.82
N TRP A 136 -2.34 13.99 -18.16
CA TRP A 136 -3.36 13.68 -17.16
C TRP A 136 -3.21 14.50 -15.88
N TRP A 137 -1.98 14.66 -15.37
CA TRP A 137 -1.73 15.50 -14.19
C TRP A 137 -2.10 16.96 -14.46
N ASN A 138 -1.72 17.49 -15.64
CA ASN A 138 -2.08 18.84 -16.05
C ASN A 138 -3.59 19.06 -16.12
N ALA A 139 -4.36 18.07 -16.60
CA ALA A 139 -5.82 18.17 -16.64
C ALA A 139 -6.45 18.28 -15.25
N VAL A 140 -5.97 17.48 -14.29
CA VAL A 140 -6.47 17.54 -12.91
C VAL A 140 -6.08 18.86 -12.25
N TRP A 141 -4.84 19.32 -12.39
CA TRP A 141 -4.44 20.61 -11.83
C TRP A 141 -5.17 21.81 -12.45
N ALA A 142 -5.55 21.73 -13.73
CA ALA A 142 -6.38 22.73 -14.37
C ALA A 142 -7.80 22.76 -13.79
N LEU A 143 -8.39 21.59 -13.53
CA LEU A 143 -9.71 21.48 -12.90
C LEU A 143 -9.73 21.93 -11.43
N GLU A 144 -8.63 21.70 -10.70
CA GLU A 144 -8.47 22.11 -9.30
C GLU A 144 -8.10 23.60 -9.14
N GLY A 145 -7.78 24.29 -10.24
CA GLY A 145 -7.28 25.67 -10.21
C GLY A 145 -5.83 25.80 -9.75
N ALA A 146 -5.14 24.69 -9.46
CA ALA A 146 -3.71 24.65 -9.11
C ALA A 146 -2.82 25.08 -10.29
N LYS A 147 -3.30 24.88 -11.53
CA LYS A 147 -2.69 25.37 -12.76
C LYS A 147 -3.71 26.23 -13.52
N LYS A 148 -3.39 27.50 -13.77
CA LYS A 148 -4.26 28.40 -14.55
C LYS A 148 -4.20 28.06 -16.04
N ASP A 149 -5.02 27.11 -16.47
CA ASP A 149 -5.16 26.69 -17.87
C ASP A 149 -6.65 26.47 -18.20
N GLU A 150 -7.37 27.58 -18.40
CA GLU A 150 -8.82 27.58 -18.64
C GLU A 150 -9.19 26.85 -19.94
N ALA A 151 -8.33 26.91 -20.96
CA ALA A 151 -8.53 26.21 -22.21
C ALA A 151 -8.49 24.69 -22.02
N LEU A 152 -7.52 24.17 -21.25
CA LEU A 152 -7.47 22.77 -20.90
C LEU A 152 -8.67 22.36 -20.04
N ALA A 153 -9.01 23.17 -19.03
CA ALA A 153 -10.16 22.93 -18.16
C ALA A 153 -11.47 22.85 -18.95
N ALA A 154 -11.67 23.74 -19.95
CA ALA A 154 -12.80 23.71 -20.87
C ALA A 154 -12.79 22.45 -21.75
N ARG A 155 -11.63 22.09 -22.30
CA ARG A 155 -11.48 20.91 -23.18
C ARG A 155 -11.84 19.60 -22.48
N VAL A 156 -11.57 19.48 -21.18
CA VAL A 156 -11.88 18.26 -20.42
C VAL A 156 -13.32 18.20 -19.88
N GLN A 157 -14.11 19.29 -19.99
CA GLN A 157 -15.51 19.30 -19.53
C GLN A 157 -16.37 18.23 -20.21
N LYS A 158 -16.12 17.93 -21.50
CA LYS A 158 -16.87 16.90 -22.23
C LYS A 158 -16.79 15.53 -21.56
N TYR A 159 -15.68 15.19 -20.92
CA TYR A 159 -15.51 13.91 -20.21
C TYR A 159 -16.23 13.89 -18.87
N ARG A 160 -16.35 15.05 -18.19
CA ARG A 160 -17.15 15.18 -16.96
C ARG A 160 -18.63 14.97 -17.25
N ALA A 161 -19.12 15.58 -18.34
CA ALA A 161 -20.48 15.36 -18.82
C ALA A 161 -20.73 13.91 -19.26
N LEU A 162 -19.74 13.28 -19.92
CA LEU A 162 -19.80 11.85 -20.26
C LEU A 162 -19.84 10.97 -19.01
N TRP A 163 -19.06 11.29 -17.97
CA TRP A 163 -19.07 10.55 -16.71
C TRP A 163 -20.44 10.62 -16.02
N ASP A 164 -21.07 11.80 -15.97
CA ASP A 164 -22.43 11.96 -15.44
C ASP A 164 -23.44 11.11 -16.21
N LYS A 165 -23.31 11.04 -17.54
CA LYS A 165 -24.17 10.22 -18.39
C LYS A 165 -23.98 8.72 -18.18
N GLU A 166 -22.74 8.25 -18.02
CA GLU A 166 -22.41 6.82 -17.89
C GLU A 166 -22.56 6.29 -16.45
N ASN A 167 -22.72 7.18 -15.46
CA ASN A 167 -22.82 6.84 -14.04
C ASN A 167 -24.03 7.53 -13.36
N PRO A 168 -25.26 7.40 -13.89
CA PRO A 168 -26.43 8.18 -13.43
C PRO A 168 -26.84 7.90 -11.98
N ASP A 169 -26.58 6.68 -11.50
CA ASP A 169 -26.96 6.21 -10.16
C ASP A 169 -25.80 6.24 -9.16
N PHE A 170 -24.68 6.89 -9.49
CA PHE A 170 -23.50 6.87 -8.66
C PHE A 170 -23.69 7.67 -7.36
N GLN A 171 -23.47 7.02 -6.23
CA GLN A 171 -23.61 7.63 -4.91
C GLN A 171 -22.46 7.22 -3.99
N ILE A 172 -22.12 8.13 -3.08
CA ILE A 172 -21.20 7.91 -1.96
C ILE A 172 -21.88 8.30 -0.66
N GLU A 173 -21.33 7.85 0.46
CA GLU A 173 -21.86 8.21 1.76
C GLU A 173 -21.77 9.72 2.01
N ALA A 174 -22.77 10.24 2.72
CA ALA A 174 -22.89 11.66 3.03
C ALA A 174 -21.68 12.24 3.79
N ASN A 175 -20.92 11.44 4.55
CA ASN A 175 -19.74 11.91 5.28
C ASN A 175 -18.42 11.36 4.72
N SER A 176 -18.43 10.81 3.50
CA SER A 176 -17.21 10.32 2.86
C SER A 176 -16.21 11.47 2.61
N ASP A 177 -14.95 11.24 2.94
CA ASP A 177 -13.82 12.13 2.62
C ASP A 177 -13.47 12.12 1.11
N TRP A 178 -14.13 11.27 0.33
CA TRP A 178 -13.92 11.14 -1.12
C TRP A 178 -14.72 12.15 -1.97
N LYS A 179 -15.55 12.99 -1.35
CA LYS A 179 -16.33 14.04 -2.04
C LYS A 179 -15.48 14.97 -2.92
N GLY A 180 -14.28 15.32 -2.46
CA GLY A 180 -13.35 16.17 -3.22
C GLY A 180 -12.87 15.50 -4.51
N THR A 181 -12.57 14.19 -4.46
CA THR A 181 -12.23 13.42 -5.65
C THR A 181 -13.44 13.31 -6.58
N LEU A 182 -14.64 13.02 -6.04
CA LEU A 182 -15.87 12.94 -6.84
C LEU A 182 -16.18 14.24 -7.61
N ALA A 183 -15.95 15.41 -7.00
CA ALA A 183 -16.22 16.71 -7.62
C ALA A 183 -15.46 16.94 -8.94
N LYS A 184 -14.31 16.26 -9.12
CA LYS A 184 -13.52 16.33 -10.36
C LYS A 184 -14.28 15.77 -11.54
N LYS A 185 -14.95 14.62 -11.37
CA LYS A 185 -15.63 13.84 -12.44
C LYS A 185 -14.75 13.59 -13.67
N PHE A 186 -13.43 13.64 -13.47
CA PHE A 186 -12.39 13.37 -14.45
C PHE A 186 -11.37 12.49 -13.74
N PHE A 187 -11.50 11.19 -13.92
CA PHE A 187 -10.74 10.19 -13.18
C PHE A 187 -9.63 9.67 -14.09
N ARG A 188 -8.37 9.96 -13.73
CA ARG A 188 -7.22 9.55 -14.53
C ARG A 188 -7.15 8.02 -14.59
N PRO A 189 -6.82 7.41 -15.74
CA PRO A 189 -6.74 5.95 -15.81
C PRO A 189 -5.55 5.45 -14.97
N SER A 190 -5.72 4.32 -14.27
CA SER A 190 -4.57 3.56 -13.76
C SER A 190 -3.67 3.15 -14.93
N PHE A 191 -2.39 2.93 -14.66
CA PHE A 191 -1.47 2.43 -15.66
C PHE A 191 -1.80 0.97 -15.99
N ILE A 192 -1.63 0.05 -15.06
CA ILE A 192 -2.03 -1.35 -15.22
C ILE A 192 -3.20 -1.60 -14.26
N GLN A 193 -4.35 -2.01 -14.77
CA GLN A 193 -5.45 -2.48 -13.93
C GLN A 193 -6.04 -3.77 -14.51
N PHE A 194 -5.74 -4.86 -13.83
CA PHE A 194 -6.43 -6.12 -14.00
C PHE A 194 -7.62 -6.14 -13.05
N TYR A 195 -8.80 -6.43 -13.58
CA TYR A 195 -10.05 -6.38 -12.84
C TYR A 195 -10.73 -7.74 -12.87
N LYS A 196 -11.03 -8.30 -11.70
CA LYS A 196 -11.66 -9.63 -11.55
C LYS A 196 -10.96 -10.74 -12.35
N SER A 197 -9.63 -10.69 -12.41
CA SER A 197 -8.80 -11.57 -13.25
C SER A 197 -7.91 -12.47 -12.39
N LYS A 198 -7.35 -13.53 -12.95
CA LYS A 198 -6.51 -14.47 -12.18
C LYS A 198 -5.27 -14.94 -12.94
N ASP A 199 -4.30 -15.48 -12.20
CA ASP A 199 -3.07 -16.03 -12.77
C ASP A 199 -2.29 -14.98 -13.57
N ILE A 200 -1.84 -13.95 -12.85
CA ILE A 200 -1.22 -12.74 -13.41
C ILE A 200 0.27 -12.71 -13.07
N ARG A 201 1.11 -12.40 -14.04
CA ARG A 201 2.56 -12.16 -13.87
C ARG A 201 2.99 -10.82 -14.46
N ILE A 202 3.75 -10.04 -13.70
CA ILE A 202 4.41 -8.82 -14.17
C ILE A 202 5.89 -8.89 -13.79
N GLU A 203 6.79 -8.95 -14.78
CA GLU A 203 8.18 -9.35 -14.54
C GLU A 203 9.20 -8.45 -15.25
N GLY A 204 10.20 -7.95 -14.52
CA GLY A 204 11.43 -7.33 -15.07
C GLY A 204 11.29 -5.97 -15.78
N ILE A 205 10.09 -5.55 -16.15
CA ILE A 205 9.84 -4.32 -16.91
C ILE A 205 10.15 -3.06 -16.11
N THR A 206 10.37 -1.95 -16.82
CA THR A 206 10.47 -0.61 -16.23
C THR A 206 9.22 0.22 -16.55
N LEU A 207 8.56 0.77 -15.53
CA LEU A 207 7.36 1.61 -15.64
C LEU A 207 7.71 3.07 -15.26
N VAL A 208 7.33 4.03 -16.10
CA VAL A 208 7.56 5.46 -15.86
C VAL A 208 6.36 6.32 -16.25
N ASN A 209 6.26 7.51 -15.66
CA ASN A 209 5.27 8.54 -15.98
C ASN A 209 3.82 8.04 -15.90
N SER A 210 3.46 7.34 -14.82
CA SER A 210 2.11 6.84 -14.63
C SER A 210 1.06 7.97 -14.55
N PRO A 211 -0.08 7.90 -15.27
CA PRO A 211 -1.16 8.89 -15.13
C PRO A 211 -1.75 8.95 -13.70
N PHE A 212 -1.79 7.80 -13.03
CA PHE A 212 -2.37 7.57 -11.71
C PHE A 212 -1.65 6.38 -11.04
N TRP A 213 -2.33 5.50 -10.30
CA TRP A 213 -1.74 4.28 -9.73
C TRP A 213 -1.12 3.38 -10.80
N THR A 214 0.09 2.87 -10.52
CA THR A 214 0.93 2.22 -11.54
C THR A 214 0.54 0.75 -11.76
N VAL A 215 0.64 -0.10 -10.76
CA VAL A 215 0.21 -1.51 -10.85
C VAL A 215 -0.96 -1.72 -9.90
N ASN A 216 -2.19 -1.77 -10.41
CA ASN A 216 -3.42 -1.80 -9.60
C ASN A 216 -4.31 -3.01 -9.92
N PRO A 217 -3.94 -4.24 -9.52
CA PRO A 217 -4.84 -5.38 -9.63
C PRO A 217 -5.99 -5.25 -8.62
N GLU A 218 -7.21 -5.49 -9.09
CA GLU A 218 -8.46 -5.30 -8.38
C GLU A 218 -9.29 -6.58 -8.44
N PHE A 219 -9.69 -7.13 -7.30
CA PHE A 219 -10.41 -8.41 -7.23
C PHE A 219 -9.71 -9.57 -7.92
N CYS A 220 -8.38 -9.58 -7.92
CA CYS A 220 -7.60 -10.59 -8.62
C CYS A 220 -7.13 -11.72 -7.71
N GLU A 221 -6.88 -12.90 -8.30
CA GLU A 221 -6.33 -14.06 -7.59
C GLU A 221 -5.02 -14.53 -8.24
N ASN A 222 -4.05 -14.95 -7.43
CA ASN A 222 -2.75 -15.43 -7.90
C ASN A 222 -2.01 -14.38 -8.76
N VAL A 223 -1.54 -13.33 -8.08
CA VAL A 223 -0.83 -12.20 -8.71
C VAL A 223 0.62 -12.22 -8.30
N THR A 224 1.54 -12.28 -9.27
CA THR A 224 2.99 -12.16 -9.06
C THR A 224 3.51 -10.89 -9.73
N VAL A 225 4.22 -10.08 -8.96
CA VAL A 225 4.98 -8.92 -9.45
C VAL A 225 6.43 -9.10 -9.01
N ASP A 226 7.33 -9.34 -9.96
CA ASP A 226 8.72 -9.70 -9.66
C ASP A 226 9.72 -8.87 -10.46
N GLY A 227 10.73 -8.33 -9.77
CA GLY A 227 11.89 -7.73 -10.43
C GLY A 227 11.59 -6.45 -11.23
N ILE A 228 10.42 -5.83 -11.06
CA ILE A 228 10.08 -4.62 -11.81
C ILE A 228 10.75 -3.37 -11.23
N THR A 229 10.94 -2.37 -12.09
CA THR A 229 11.33 -1.02 -11.68
C THR A 229 10.18 -0.04 -11.93
N ILE A 230 9.81 0.74 -10.93
CA ILE A 230 8.88 1.86 -11.08
C ILE A 230 9.62 3.15 -10.74
N ASN A 231 9.66 4.08 -11.70
CA ASN A 231 10.28 5.39 -11.51
C ASN A 231 9.34 6.48 -12.04
N ASN A 232 8.46 6.96 -11.16
CA ASN A 232 7.60 8.11 -11.45
C ASN A 232 8.23 9.38 -10.87
N PRO A 233 8.17 10.52 -11.58
CA PRO A 233 8.55 11.80 -10.98
C PRO A 233 7.57 12.16 -9.84
N TYR A 234 7.90 13.19 -9.05
CA TYR A 234 6.93 13.74 -8.11
C TYR A 234 5.66 14.18 -8.86
N SER A 235 4.57 13.47 -8.61
CA SER A 235 3.34 13.55 -9.39
C SER A 235 2.17 13.03 -8.54
N PRO A 236 0.93 13.52 -8.77
CA PRO A 236 -0.18 13.23 -7.88
C PRO A 236 -0.63 11.77 -8.01
N ASN A 237 -0.69 11.03 -6.89
CA ASN A 237 -1.26 9.67 -6.82
C ASN A 237 -0.60 8.69 -7.80
N THR A 238 0.73 8.71 -7.90
CA THR A 238 1.49 7.78 -8.74
C THR A 238 2.07 6.62 -7.94
N ASP A 239 1.23 6.06 -7.05
CA ASP A 239 1.50 4.89 -6.24
C ASP A 239 2.12 3.76 -7.09
N GLY A 240 3.01 2.97 -6.49
CA GLY A 240 3.67 1.86 -7.17
C GLY A 240 2.74 0.66 -7.36
N ILE A 241 2.73 -0.28 -6.42
CA ILE A 241 1.97 -1.54 -6.52
C ILE A 241 0.81 -1.54 -5.51
N ASN A 242 -0.41 -1.75 -6.01
CA ASN A 242 -1.68 -1.48 -5.34
C ASN A 242 -2.62 -2.69 -5.41
N PRO A 243 -2.31 -3.85 -4.78
CA PRO A 243 -3.27 -4.95 -4.75
C PRO A 243 -4.49 -4.56 -3.90
N SER A 244 -5.67 -4.65 -4.50
CA SER A 244 -6.92 -4.23 -3.87
C SER A 244 -7.99 -5.32 -3.99
N SER A 245 -8.52 -5.76 -2.86
CA SER A 245 -9.42 -6.93 -2.76
C SER A 245 -8.86 -8.18 -3.46
N CYS A 246 -7.53 -8.34 -3.49
CA CYS A 246 -6.85 -9.45 -4.16
C CYS A 246 -6.52 -10.59 -3.19
N LYS A 247 -6.36 -11.80 -3.72
CA LYS A 247 -5.99 -13.00 -2.96
C LYS A 247 -4.76 -13.68 -3.54
N ASN A 248 -3.85 -14.14 -2.69
CA ASN A 248 -2.60 -14.81 -3.09
C ASN A 248 -1.73 -13.89 -3.96
N VAL A 249 -1.13 -12.89 -3.32
CA VAL A 249 -0.31 -11.87 -3.99
C VAL A 249 1.15 -12.01 -3.56
N HIS A 250 2.06 -12.05 -4.52
CA HIS A 250 3.49 -12.08 -4.29
C HIS A 250 4.16 -10.89 -4.98
N ILE A 251 4.81 -10.02 -4.21
CA ILE A 251 5.56 -8.86 -4.69
C ILE A 251 7.00 -9.03 -4.24
N ALA A 252 7.93 -9.21 -5.18
CA ALA A 252 9.32 -9.50 -4.87
C ALA A 252 10.32 -8.75 -5.75
N ASN A 253 11.51 -8.49 -5.20
CA ASN A 253 12.68 -8.03 -5.96
C ASN A 253 12.48 -6.69 -6.70
N CYS A 254 11.52 -5.86 -6.28
CA CYS A 254 11.14 -4.63 -6.97
C CYS A 254 11.95 -3.41 -6.50
N HIS A 255 12.14 -2.45 -7.40
CA HIS A 255 12.76 -1.15 -7.12
C HIS A 255 11.77 -0.02 -7.42
N ILE A 256 11.36 0.73 -6.40
CA ILE A 256 10.21 1.63 -6.50
C ILE A 256 10.56 3.04 -6.01
N SER A 257 10.38 4.02 -6.89
CA SER A 257 10.47 5.46 -6.60
C SER A 257 9.27 6.18 -7.24
N VAL A 258 8.45 6.84 -6.42
CA VAL A 258 7.12 7.31 -6.82
C VAL A 258 6.72 8.63 -6.14
N GLY A 259 5.66 9.26 -6.64
CA GLY A 259 5.08 10.47 -6.06
C GLY A 259 4.13 10.22 -4.87
N ASP A 260 3.76 8.98 -4.59
CA ASP A 260 2.85 8.60 -3.48
C ASP A 260 3.33 7.30 -2.80
N ASP A 261 2.45 6.41 -2.33
CA ASP A 261 2.84 5.17 -1.65
C ASP A 261 3.59 4.17 -2.59
N CYS A 262 4.72 3.60 -2.16
CA CYS A 262 5.49 2.65 -2.98
C CYS A 262 4.71 1.34 -3.20
N ILE A 263 4.24 0.71 -2.12
CA ILE A 263 3.31 -0.43 -2.16
C ILE A 263 2.16 -0.10 -1.22
N THR A 264 0.92 -0.30 -1.66
CA THR A 264 -0.27 -0.02 -0.82
C THR A 264 -1.35 -1.08 -0.99
N ILE A 265 -1.70 -1.76 0.10
CA ILE A 265 -2.66 -2.86 0.10
C ILE A 265 -4.03 -2.30 0.50
N LYS A 266 -5.06 -2.58 -0.32
CA LYS A 266 -6.40 -1.97 -0.19
C LYS A 266 -7.51 -3.02 -0.33
N SER A 267 -8.76 -2.64 -0.09
CA SER A 267 -9.93 -3.49 -0.26
C SER A 267 -11.23 -2.68 -0.41
N GLY A 268 -11.15 -1.56 -1.14
CA GLY A 268 -12.32 -0.72 -1.40
C GLY A 268 -12.65 0.25 -0.25
N ARG A 269 -13.60 1.15 -0.54
CA ARG A 269 -13.87 2.32 0.28
C ARG A 269 -15.32 2.40 0.76
N ASP A 270 -15.48 2.78 2.02
CA ASP A 270 -16.73 3.13 2.69
C ASP A 270 -17.85 2.08 2.46
N ALA A 271 -19.11 2.53 2.33
CA ALA A 271 -20.26 1.67 2.07
C ALA A 271 -20.03 0.69 0.92
N GLN A 272 -19.40 1.13 -0.17
CA GLN A 272 -19.20 0.26 -1.32
C GLN A 272 -18.20 -0.86 -1.00
N GLY A 273 -17.08 -0.54 -0.35
CA GLY A 273 -16.10 -1.53 0.11
C GLY A 273 -16.71 -2.51 1.11
N ARG A 274 -17.49 -2.02 2.09
CA ARG A 274 -18.20 -2.89 3.05
C ARG A 274 -19.24 -3.78 2.38
N LYS A 275 -19.99 -3.25 1.40
CA LYS A 275 -21.00 -4.01 0.64
C LYS A 275 -20.36 -5.12 -0.20
N TYR A 276 -19.21 -4.87 -0.83
CA TYR A 276 -18.47 -5.93 -1.51
C TYR A 276 -17.95 -6.96 -0.52
N GLY A 277 -17.39 -6.51 0.61
CA GLY A 277 -16.92 -7.40 1.67
C GLY A 277 -15.81 -8.34 1.24
N VAL A 278 -15.02 -7.97 0.22
CA VAL A 278 -13.92 -8.78 -0.31
C VAL A 278 -12.60 -8.27 0.27
N PRO A 279 -11.96 -9.01 1.18
CA PRO A 279 -10.68 -8.61 1.75
C PRO A 279 -9.56 -8.70 0.71
N CYS A 280 -8.48 -7.96 0.95
CA CYS A 280 -7.20 -8.32 0.35
C CYS A 280 -6.43 -9.21 1.32
N GLU A 281 -6.09 -10.42 0.89
CA GLU A 281 -5.55 -11.43 1.78
C GLU A 281 -4.48 -12.33 1.16
N ASN A 282 -3.63 -12.89 2.03
CA ASN A 282 -2.49 -13.71 1.66
C ASN A 282 -1.53 -12.94 0.72
N VAL A 283 -0.95 -11.86 1.25
CA VAL A 283 -0.04 -10.97 0.54
C VAL A 283 1.36 -11.11 1.10
N THR A 284 2.34 -11.36 0.24
CA THR A 284 3.77 -11.36 0.58
C THR A 284 4.47 -10.23 -0.17
N VAL A 285 5.20 -9.39 0.57
CA VAL A 285 6.12 -8.38 0.03
C VAL A 285 7.53 -8.73 0.52
N THR A 286 8.48 -8.94 -0.38
CA THR A 286 9.84 -9.29 0.03
C THR A 286 10.95 -8.82 -0.90
N ASN A 287 12.15 -8.57 -0.36
CA ASN A 287 13.34 -8.22 -1.15
C ASN A 287 13.15 -6.97 -2.02
N CYS A 288 12.35 -6.00 -1.57
CA CYS A 288 12.08 -4.78 -2.33
C CYS A 288 12.90 -3.60 -1.79
N THR A 289 13.27 -2.69 -2.70
CA THR A 289 13.88 -1.40 -2.36
C THR A 289 12.89 -0.28 -2.67
N MET A 290 12.56 0.51 -1.65
CA MET A 290 11.66 1.65 -1.72
C MET A 290 12.46 2.92 -1.51
N LEU A 291 12.39 3.84 -2.49
CA LEU A 291 13.12 5.10 -2.50
C LEU A 291 12.18 6.26 -2.13
N ALA A 292 11.95 7.21 -3.04
CA ALA A 292 10.96 8.26 -2.81
C ALA A 292 9.53 7.68 -2.80
N GLY A 293 8.72 8.11 -1.83
CA GLY A 293 7.29 7.80 -1.73
C GLY A 293 6.68 8.22 -0.39
N HIS A 294 5.36 8.30 -0.30
CA HIS A 294 4.62 8.66 0.92
C HIS A 294 4.66 7.57 2.01
N GLY A 295 4.99 6.34 1.64
CA GLY A 295 5.16 5.19 2.52
C GLY A 295 5.85 4.03 1.79
N GLY A 296 6.71 3.28 2.47
CA GLY A 296 7.40 2.12 1.90
C GLY A 296 6.44 0.95 1.63
N VAL A 297 5.78 0.47 2.68
CA VAL A 297 4.63 -0.44 2.54
C VAL A 297 3.47 0.07 3.37
N VAL A 298 2.32 0.22 2.70
CA VAL A 298 1.15 0.90 3.22
C VAL A 298 -0.04 -0.06 3.20
N ILE A 299 -0.92 0.05 4.18
CA ILE A 299 -2.22 -0.62 4.19
C ILE A 299 -3.30 0.45 4.38
N GLY A 300 -4.25 0.54 3.44
CA GLY A 300 -5.32 1.53 3.44
C GLY A 300 -5.07 2.78 2.57
N SER A 301 -5.87 3.86 2.68
CA SER A 301 -6.96 4.00 3.65
C SER A 301 -8.26 3.34 3.22
N GLU A 302 -8.34 2.90 1.97
CA GLU A 302 -9.44 2.12 1.41
C GLU A 302 -9.33 0.67 1.86
N MET A 303 -9.65 0.39 3.13
CA MET A 303 -9.58 -0.95 3.73
C MET A 303 -10.95 -1.47 4.19
N SER A 304 -12.04 -0.95 3.62
CA SER A 304 -13.41 -1.23 4.05
C SER A 304 -13.85 -2.69 3.81
N GLY A 305 -13.24 -3.38 2.84
CA GLY A 305 -13.39 -4.82 2.63
C GLY A 305 -12.52 -5.67 3.56
N SER A 306 -11.70 -5.02 4.41
CA SER A 306 -10.67 -5.60 5.29
C SER A 306 -9.38 -6.02 4.58
N VAL A 307 -8.28 -6.12 5.34
CA VAL A 307 -6.97 -6.60 4.87
C VAL A 307 -6.42 -7.56 5.91
N ARG A 308 -5.98 -8.75 5.49
CA ARG A 308 -5.41 -9.73 6.43
C ARG A 308 -4.34 -10.63 5.86
N LYS A 309 -3.56 -11.30 6.70
CA LYS A 309 -2.53 -12.27 6.31
C LYS A 309 -1.50 -11.63 5.37
N VAL A 310 -0.83 -10.61 5.89
CA VAL A 310 0.17 -9.84 5.15
C VAL A 310 1.53 -10.08 5.78
N THR A 311 2.51 -10.52 4.97
CA THR A 311 3.91 -10.64 5.37
C THR A 311 4.77 -9.66 4.58
N ILE A 312 5.56 -8.85 5.28
CA ILE A 312 6.49 -7.87 4.70
C ILE A 312 7.88 -8.16 5.26
N SER A 313 8.84 -8.51 4.41
CA SER A 313 10.16 -8.90 4.91
C SER A 313 11.33 -8.59 3.99
N ASN A 314 12.51 -8.37 4.57
CA ASN A 314 13.76 -8.19 3.82
C ASN A 314 13.72 -6.99 2.86
N CYS A 315 13.15 -5.86 3.30
CA CYS A 315 13.05 -4.66 2.46
C CYS A 315 13.96 -3.53 2.97
N VAL A 316 14.35 -2.66 2.04
CA VAL A 316 15.12 -1.45 2.33
C VAL A 316 14.29 -0.22 1.97
N PHE A 317 14.11 0.69 2.93
CA PHE A 317 13.43 1.97 2.72
C PHE A 317 14.45 3.10 2.86
N ASP A 318 14.71 3.84 1.78
CA ASP A 318 15.76 4.85 1.71
C ASP A 318 15.20 6.16 1.13
N GLY A 319 14.80 7.08 2.01
CA GLY A 319 14.25 8.39 1.63
C GLY A 319 12.73 8.47 1.49
N THR A 320 11.98 7.43 1.89
CA THR A 320 10.52 7.50 1.95
C THR A 320 10.07 8.51 3.03
N ASP A 321 8.87 9.07 2.86
CA ASP A 321 8.25 9.87 3.92
C ASP A 321 7.98 9.04 5.16
N ARG A 322 7.51 7.80 4.98
CA ARG A 322 7.18 6.85 6.05
C ARG A 322 7.69 5.46 5.72
N GLY A 323 7.94 4.65 6.74
CA GLY A 323 8.27 3.25 6.54
C GLY A 323 7.01 2.38 6.39
N ILE A 324 6.63 1.70 7.47
CA ILE A 324 5.40 0.90 7.53
C ILE A 324 4.24 1.81 7.93
N ARG A 325 3.19 1.86 7.11
CA ARG A 325 2.04 2.77 7.34
C ARG A 325 0.71 2.02 7.24
N ILE A 326 -0.04 1.95 8.33
CA ILE A 326 -1.42 1.45 8.32
C ILE A 326 -2.33 2.63 8.64
N LYS A 327 -3.22 2.95 7.70
CA LYS A 327 -4.02 4.18 7.73
C LYS A 327 -5.50 3.87 7.56
N SER A 328 -6.34 4.43 8.41
CA SER A 328 -7.80 4.41 8.26
C SER A 328 -8.42 5.64 8.90
N VAL A 329 -9.74 5.75 8.80
CA VAL A 329 -10.53 6.84 9.38
C VAL A 329 -11.92 6.31 9.74
N ARG A 330 -12.58 6.91 10.74
CA ARG A 330 -14.00 6.64 11.03
C ARG A 330 -14.84 6.72 9.76
N GLY A 331 -15.85 5.86 9.65
CA GLY A 331 -16.63 5.68 8.42
C GLY A 331 -16.14 4.58 7.49
N ARG A 332 -14.85 4.20 7.54
CA ARG A 332 -14.31 3.14 6.67
C ARG A 332 -14.89 1.77 6.99
N GLY A 333 -14.92 1.41 8.27
CA GLY A 333 -15.19 0.05 8.73
C GLY A 333 -14.08 -0.92 8.37
N GLY A 334 -14.41 -2.21 8.36
CA GLY A 334 -13.45 -3.28 8.09
C GLY A 334 -12.35 -3.38 9.14
N TYR A 335 -11.39 -4.27 8.89
CA TYR A 335 -10.25 -4.47 9.78
C TYR A 335 -8.94 -4.64 9.03
N VAL A 336 -7.83 -4.36 9.71
CA VAL A 336 -6.48 -4.80 9.33
C VAL A 336 -5.97 -5.73 10.42
N GLU A 337 -5.68 -6.98 10.08
CA GLU A 337 -5.21 -7.98 11.04
C GLU A 337 -4.27 -9.04 10.45
N GLU A 338 -3.61 -9.83 11.30
CA GLU A 338 -2.66 -10.87 10.87
C GLU A 338 -1.53 -10.28 9.98
N VAL A 339 -0.92 -9.18 10.44
CA VAL A 339 0.19 -8.52 9.75
C VAL A 339 1.51 -8.90 10.42
N ARG A 340 2.49 -9.32 9.63
CA ARG A 340 3.86 -9.65 10.07
C ARG A 340 4.85 -8.82 9.27
N VAL A 341 5.69 -8.07 9.97
CA VAL A 341 6.77 -7.30 9.37
C VAL A 341 8.08 -7.71 10.03
N ASN A 342 9.09 -8.09 9.24
CA ASN A 342 10.39 -8.45 9.80
C ASN A 342 11.58 -8.10 8.90
N ASN A 343 12.76 -7.86 9.48
CA ASN A 343 14.00 -7.62 8.75
C ASN A 343 13.90 -6.43 7.77
N ILE A 344 13.71 -5.22 8.32
CA ILE A 344 13.60 -3.97 7.55
C ILE A 344 14.74 -3.03 7.92
N VAL A 345 15.40 -2.47 6.91
CA VAL A 345 16.40 -1.42 7.08
C VAL A 345 15.82 -0.11 6.57
N MET A 346 15.87 0.93 7.41
CA MET A 346 15.35 2.25 7.09
C MET A 346 16.43 3.33 7.22
N LYS A 347 16.44 4.26 6.26
CA LYS A 347 17.29 5.44 6.30
C LYS A 347 16.56 6.66 5.73
N ASP A 348 16.85 7.83 6.30
CA ASP A 348 16.38 9.12 5.81
C ASP A 348 14.84 9.21 5.73
N ILE A 349 14.16 8.68 6.75
CA ILE A 349 12.69 8.67 6.85
C ILE A 349 12.18 10.02 7.31
N LYS A 350 11.43 10.72 6.45
CA LYS A 350 11.08 12.14 6.68
C LYS A 350 10.02 12.38 7.75
N LYS A 351 9.18 11.37 8.03
CA LYS A 351 8.08 11.40 9.01
C LYS A 351 8.21 10.16 9.91
N GLU A 352 7.20 9.30 9.97
CA GLU A 352 7.20 8.15 10.88
C GLU A 352 7.81 6.89 10.24
N ALA A 353 8.78 6.25 10.90
CA ALA A 353 9.28 4.93 10.48
C ALA A 353 8.18 3.86 10.56
N ILE A 354 7.38 3.90 11.63
CA ILE A 354 6.19 3.07 11.78
C ILE A 354 5.01 3.96 12.16
N VAL A 355 3.88 3.84 11.45
CA VAL A 355 2.64 4.52 11.84
C VAL A 355 1.42 3.63 11.67
N LEU A 356 0.65 3.49 12.75
CA LEU A 356 -0.67 2.85 12.80
C LEU A 356 -1.67 3.90 13.27
N SER A 357 -2.41 4.53 12.35
CA SER A 357 -3.30 5.63 12.72
C SER A 357 -4.70 5.49 12.13
N LEU A 358 -5.70 5.60 13.01
CA LEU A 358 -7.11 5.71 12.68
C LEU A 358 -7.56 7.17 12.43
N PHE A 359 -6.61 8.11 12.32
CA PHE A 359 -6.83 9.54 12.05
C PHE A 359 -6.29 9.99 10.68
N TYR A 360 -6.39 9.14 9.64
CA TYR A 360 -5.93 9.52 8.29
C TYR A 360 -6.62 10.79 7.75
N GLY A 361 -7.89 10.99 8.10
CA GLY A 361 -8.69 12.15 7.72
C GLY A 361 -9.48 12.71 8.90
N LYS A 362 -10.16 13.82 8.67
CA LYS A 362 -11.07 14.42 9.67
C LYS A 362 -12.44 13.76 9.57
N ALA A 363 -12.82 13.03 10.60
CA ALA A 363 -14.15 12.46 10.73
C ALA A 363 -14.67 12.69 12.16
N PRO A 364 -15.98 12.98 12.32
CA PRO A 364 -16.57 13.16 13.64
C PRO A 364 -16.58 11.83 14.41
N LEU A 365 -16.69 11.93 15.74
CA LEU A 365 -17.00 10.78 16.60
C LEU A 365 -18.32 10.13 16.15
N GLU A 366 -18.35 8.81 16.09
CA GLU A 366 -19.55 8.02 15.80
C GLU A 366 -19.65 6.83 16.78
N PRO A 367 -20.86 6.35 17.13
CA PRO A 367 -21.00 5.13 17.91
C PRO A 367 -20.36 3.93 17.21
N LEU A 368 -19.90 2.96 18.00
CA LEU A 368 -19.37 1.70 17.48
C LEU A 368 -20.37 1.04 16.52
N SER A 369 -19.93 0.76 15.29
CA SER A 369 -20.76 0.13 14.25
C SER A 369 -19.89 -0.58 13.22
N GLU A 370 -20.48 -1.13 12.16
CA GLU A 370 -19.74 -1.67 11.01
C GLU A 370 -18.84 -0.63 10.31
N ARG A 371 -19.03 0.67 10.58
CA ARG A 371 -18.24 1.79 10.06
C ARG A 371 -16.96 2.06 10.86
N THR A 372 -16.82 1.45 12.03
CA THR A 372 -15.66 1.64 12.90
C THR A 372 -14.49 0.79 12.41
N PRO A 373 -13.37 1.38 11.97
CA PRO A 373 -12.20 0.63 11.54
C PRO A 373 -11.47 -0.01 12.73
N ILE A 374 -10.87 -1.18 12.50
CA ILE A 374 -10.17 -1.95 13.53
C ILE A 374 -8.75 -2.28 13.08
N PHE A 375 -7.74 -2.00 13.91
CA PHE A 375 -6.38 -2.51 13.75
C PHE A 375 -6.04 -3.45 14.90
N ARG A 376 -5.69 -4.70 14.59
CA ARG A 376 -5.27 -5.68 15.61
C ARG A 376 -4.37 -6.79 15.09
N ASN A 377 -3.66 -7.52 15.96
CA ASN A 377 -2.79 -8.64 15.57
C ASN A 377 -1.75 -8.21 14.51
N ILE A 378 -0.96 -7.21 14.89
CA ILE A 378 0.09 -6.60 14.04
C ILE A 378 1.42 -6.73 14.77
N HIS A 379 2.36 -7.46 14.19
CA HIS A 379 3.64 -7.76 14.83
C HIS A 379 4.79 -7.33 13.92
N ILE A 380 5.65 -6.47 14.45
CA ILE A 380 6.74 -5.82 13.74
C ILE A 380 8.04 -6.15 14.47
N SER A 381 9.00 -6.75 13.77
CA SER A 381 10.27 -7.13 14.36
C SER A 381 11.50 -6.89 13.49
N GLY A 382 12.70 -6.95 14.09
CA GLY A 382 13.97 -6.93 13.36
C GLY A 382 14.13 -5.70 12.48
N MET A 383 14.16 -4.51 13.08
CA MET A 383 14.20 -3.24 12.34
C MET A 383 15.36 -2.37 12.79
N THR A 384 16.08 -1.81 11.83
CA THR A 384 17.10 -0.77 12.09
C THR A 384 16.78 0.49 11.32
N GLY A 385 16.78 1.63 12.01
CA GLY A 385 16.50 2.95 11.43
C GLY A 385 17.55 3.99 11.79
N SER A 386 17.98 4.80 10.82
CA SER A 386 18.85 5.95 11.06
C SER A 386 18.36 7.20 10.31
N ASN A 387 18.59 8.37 10.90
CA ASN A 387 18.03 9.64 10.41
C ASN A 387 16.51 9.57 10.18
N VAL A 388 15.79 9.12 11.20
CA VAL A 388 14.32 9.04 11.22
C VAL A 388 13.76 10.28 11.91
N ASN A 389 12.64 10.82 11.44
CA ASN A 389 11.96 11.88 12.17
C ASN A 389 11.24 11.33 13.42
N ALA A 390 10.23 10.47 13.26
CA ALA A 390 9.55 9.82 14.39
C ALA A 390 9.70 8.30 14.34
N ALA A 391 10.13 7.68 15.45
CA ALA A 391 10.37 6.24 15.48
C ALA A 391 9.09 5.43 15.30
N CYS A 392 8.03 5.76 16.05
CA CYS A 392 6.75 5.07 15.94
C CYS A 392 5.60 5.96 16.39
N LEU A 393 4.48 5.89 15.67
CA LEU A 393 3.21 6.48 16.07
C LEU A 393 2.09 5.43 16.02
N VAL A 394 1.43 5.18 17.14
CA VAL A 394 0.21 4.36 17.21
C VAL A 394 -0.92 5.22 17.77
N GLU A 395 -2.01 5.32 17.02
CA GLU A 395 -3.17 6.13 17.38
C GLU A 395 -4.47 5.38 17.10
N GLY A 396 -5.05 4.81 18.16
CA GLY A 396 -6.42 4.32 18.14
C GLY A 396 -7.45 5.43 18.30
N ILE A 397 -8.72 5.05 18.25
CA ILE A 397 -9.86 5.91 18.54
C ILE A 397 -10.51 5.52 19.86
N GLU A 398 -11.20 6.45 20.49
CA GLU A 398 -11.78 6.31 21.83
C GLU A 398 -12.72 5.08 21.93
N GLU A 399 -13.54 4.87 20.90
CA GLU A 399 -14.46 3.74 20.80
C GLU A 399 -13.82 2.42 20.31
N MET A 400 -12.59 2.46 19.80
CA MET A 400 -11.87 1.31 19.27
C MET A 400 -10.34 1.51 19.36
N PRO A 401 -9.75 1.20 20.52
CA PRO A 401 -8.30 1.21 20.67
C PRO A 401 -7.60 0.28 19.67
N VAL A 402 -6.41 0.67 19.20
CA VAL A 402 -5.53 -0.28 18.47
C VAL A 402 -5.13 -1.39 19.44
N SER A 403 -5.25 -2.65 19.05
CA SER A 403 -5.06 -3.78 19.98
C SER A 403 -4.12 -4.87 19.49
N ASP A 404 -3.52 -5.64 20.40
CA ASP A 404 -2.66 -6.80 20.07
C ASP A 404 -1.56 -6.44 19.06
N VAL A 405 -0.67 -5.54 19.49
CA VAL A 405 0.46 -5.06 18.68
C VAL A 405 1.77 -5.35 19.40
N SER A 406 2.75 -5.93 18.69
CA SER A 406 4.09 -6.13 19.23
C SER A 406 5.19 -5.50 18.38
N PHE A 407 6.21 -5.00 19.08
CA PHE A 407 7.45 -4.47 18.54
C PHE A 407 8.62 -5.24 19.15
N GLU A 408 9.46 -5.86 18.32
CA GLU A 408 10.54 -6.72 18.81
C GLU A 408 11.86 -6.47 18.04
N ASP A 409 12.99 -6.45 18.74
CA ASP A 409 14.32 -6.31 18.10
C ASP A 409 14.40 -5.07 17.18
N ILE A 410 14.10 -3.90 17.74
CA ILE A 410 14.11 -2.62 17.00
C ILE A 410 15.21 -1.71 17.54
N ASN A 411 16.04 -1.17 16.65
CA ASN A 411 17.04 -0.15 16.96
C ASN A 411 16.83 1.09 16.07
N MET A 412 16.59 2.26 16.65
CA MET A 412 16.37 3.50 15.89
C MET A 412 17.12 4.71 16.45
N ASP A 413 17.75 5.49 15.56
CA ASP A 413 18.11 6.89 15.81
C ASP A 413 17.05 7.80 15.19
N ALA A 414 16.31 8.56 16.01
CA ALA A 414 15.18 9.35 15.57
C ALA A 414 15.11 10.75 16.23
N GLN A 415 14.41 11.72 15.62
CA GLN A 415 14.11 13.00 16.29
C GLN A 415 13.23 12.76 17.52
N SER A 416 12.08 12.09 17.36
CA SER A 416 11.18 11.68 18.45
C SER A 416 11.04 10.17 18.57
N GLY A 417 10.70 9.72 19.78
CA GLY A 417 10.58 8.31 20.13
C GLY A 417 9.28 7.63 19.67
N PHE A 418 8.90 6.58 20.39
CA PHE A 418 7.61 5.92 20.25
C PHE A 418 6.52 6.76 20.92
N ASP A 419 5.40 6.96 20.22
CA ASP A 419 4.18 7.57 20.76
C ASP A 419 3.01 6.62 20.52
N ILE A 420 2.52 6.01 21.60
CA ILE A 420 1.46 5.00 21.56
C ILE A 420 0.27 5.54 22.35
N SER A 421 -0.85 5.72 21.68
CA SER A 421 -2.05 6.29 22.27
C SER A 421 -3.33 5.55 21.92
N ARG A 422 -4.25 5.48 22.88
CA ARG A 422 -5.56 4.77 22.76
C ARG A 422 -5.34 3.36 22.24
N ALA A 423 -4.63 2.57 23.03
CA ALA A 423 -4.17 1.25 22.63
C ALA A 423 -4.35 0.21 23.74
N LYS A 424 -4.37 -1.07 23.37
CA LYS A 424 -4.55 -2.19 24.28
C LYS A 424 -3.68 -3.38 23.89
N ASP A 425 -3.21 -4.17 24.86
CA ASP A 425 -2.45 -5.40 24.59
C ASP A 425 -1.17 -5.11 23.77
N ILE A 426 -0.36 -4.17 24.27
CA ILE A 426 0.84 -3.67 23.59
C ILE A 426 2.10 -4.34 24.15
N ARG A 427 2.98 -4.85 23.28
CA ARG A 427 4.24 -5.47 23.69
C ARG A 427 5.44 -4.82 23.03
N LEU A 428 6.43 -4.40 23.82
CA LEU A 428 7.73 -3.96 23.34
C LEU A 428 8.79 -4.87 23.95
N SER A 429 9.58 -5.54 23.12
CA SER A 429 10.65 -6.46 23.56
C SER A 429 11.95 -6.13 22.85
N ASN A 430 13.02 -5.85 23.60
CA ASN A 430 14.33 -5.50 23.02
C ASN A 430 14.24 -4.32 22.03
N VAL A 431 13.59 -3.23 22.45
CA VAL A 431 13.41 -2.03 21.64
C VAL A 431 14.31 -0.92 22.18
N LYS A 432 15.16 -0.38 21.31
CA LYS A 432 16.10 0.69 21.60
C LYS A 432 15.87 1.90 20.70
N VAL A 433 15.60 3.04 21.31
CA VAL A 433 15.34 4.28 20.57
C VAL A 433 16.17 5.41 21.14
N ASN A 434 17.06 5.95 20.32
CA ASN A 434 17.81 7.15 20.61
C ASN A 434 17.04 8.36 20.07
N ALA A 435 16.05 8.82 20.82
CA ALA A 435 15.33 10.05 20.52
C ALA A 435 16.21 11.28 20.79
N GLN A 436 16.10 12.31 19.95
CA GLN A 436 16.78 13.59 20.16
C GLN A 436 15.95 14.56 21.00
N MET A 437 14.62 14.36 21.07
CA MET A 437 13.71 15.14 21.89
C MET A 437 12.60 14.27 22.50
N GLY A 438 12.12 14.68 23.68
CA GLY A 438 11.08 13.96 24.43
C GLY A 438 11.54 12.61 24.99
N ALA A 439 10.61 11.87 25.58
CA ALA A 439 10.86 10.50 26.01
C ALA A 439 11.07 9.55 24.82
N ALA A 440 11.84 8.49 25.04
CA ALA A 440 12.03 7.43 24.03
C ALA A 440 10.74 6.62 23.83
N PHE A 441 9.91 6.50 24.87
CA PHE A 441 8.63 5.80 24.85
C PHE A 441 7.57 6.63 25.56
N LYS A 442 6.49 6.94 24.84
CA LYS A 442 5.30 7.61 25.38
C LYS A 442 4.09 6.71 25.23
N LEU A 443 3.36 6.53 26.33
CA LEU A 443 2.14 5.74 26.40
C LEU A 443 1.01 6.59 26.98
N SER A 444 -0.09 6.75 26.24
CA SER A 444 -1.25 7.55 26.67
C SER A 444 -2.56 6.81 26.46
N ASP A 445 -3.38 6.65 27.50
CA ASP A 445 -4.63 5.88 27.43
C ASP A 445 -4.39 4.45 26.90
N VAL A 446 -3.42 3.76 27.52
CA VAL A 446 -3.01 2.40 27.16
C VAL A 446 -3.40 1.42 28.26
N SER A 447 -3.90 0.24 27.91
CA SER A 447 -4.18 -0.83 28.87
C SER A 447 -3.48 -2.14 28.49
N ASN A 448 -3.02 -2.89 29.50
CA ASN A 448 -2.30 -4.15 29.33
C ASN A 448 -1.07 -4.02 28.42
N ALA A 449 -0.04 -3.34 28.93
CA ALA A 449 1.22 -3.12 28.21
C ALA A 449 2.37 -3.87 28.87
N TYR A 450 3.21 -4.51 28.05
CA TYR A 450 4.40 -5.25 28.48
C TYR A 450 5.65 -4.71 27.80
N LEU A 451 6.55 -4.12 28.58
CA LEU A 451 7.80 -3.54 28.10
C LEU A 451 8.97 -4.34 28.69
N SER A 452 9.71 -5.05 27.84
CA SER A 452 10.88 -5.83 28.23
C SER A 452 12.14 -5.36 27.52
N ASN A 453 13.17 -5.07 28.29
CA ASN A 453 14.46 -4.60 27.77
C ASN A 453 14.32 -3.41 26.81
N VAL A 454 13.52 -2.42 27.20
CA VAL A 454 13.41 -1.15 26.46
C VAL A 454 14.50 -0.18 26.93
N SER A 455 15.11 0.56 26.00
CA SER A 455 16.24 1.44 26.35
C SER A 455 16.46 2.60 25.39
N THR A 456 17.27 3.56 25.84
CA THR A 456 17.96 4.55 25.01
C THR A 456 19.46 4.51 25.35
N LEU A 457 20.32 4.67 24.34
CA LEU A 457 21.76 4.84 24.54
C LEU A 457 22.17 6.33 24.60
N LYS A 458 21.26 7.24 24.26
CA LYS A 458 21.46 8.69 24.26
C LYS A 458 20.40 9.31 25.18
N PRO A 459 20.50 9.14 26.51
CA PRO A 459 19.54 9.72 27.44
C PRO A 459 19.59 11.25 27.41
N ILE A 460 18.44 11.89 27.67
CA ILE A 460 18.30 13.35 27.72
C ILE A 460 18.08 13.77 29.18
N ALA A 461 18.95 14.65 29.70
CA ALA A 461 19.04 15.01 31.12
C ALA A 461 17.73 15.42 31.79
N ASP A 462 16.87 16.15 31.09
CA ASP A 462 15.62 16.67 31.63
C ASP A 462 14.38 15.85 31.24
N LYS A 463 14.56 14.69 30.59
CA LYS A 463 13.47 13.80 30.15
C LYS A 463 13.52 12.44 30.86
N SER A 464 12.36 11.82 30.95
CA SER A 464 12.22 10.42 31.35
C SER A 464 12.48 9.51 30.15
N VAL A 465 12.93 8.27 30.39
CA VAL A 465 13.03 7.28 29.29
C VAL A 465 11.63 6.87 28.82
N ILE A 466 10.72 6.64 29.78
CA ILE A 466 9.32 6.30 29.56
C ILE A 466 8.43 7.38 30.19
N GLU A 467 7.48 7.90 29.43
CA GLU A 467 6.36 8.72 29.92
C GLU A 467 5.06 7.94 29.74
N ALA A 468 4.28 7.79 30.83
CA ALA A 468 3.03 7.05 30.81
C ALA A 468 1.91 7.84 31.50
N THR A 469 0.83 8.10 30.75
CA THR A 469 -0.35 8.84 31.23
C THR A 469 -1.62 8.02 31.02
N ASN A 470 -2.46 7.92 32.05
CA ASN A 470 -3.69 7.10 32.02
C ASN A 470 -3.44 5.65 31.56
N VAL A 471 -2.42 4.99 32.13
CA VAL A 471 -2.03 3.63 31.74
C VAL A 471 -2.42 2.62 32.82
N SER A 472 -3.09 1.53 32.43
CA SER A 472 -3.41 0.43 33.35
C SER A 472 -2.70 -0.88 32.97
N ASP A 473 -2.33 -1.68 33.98
CA ASP A 473 -1.72 -3.00 33.78
C ASP A 473 -0.42 -2.92 32.95
N LEU A 474 0.48 -2.05 33.39
CA LEU A 474 1.80 -1.85 32.77
C LEU A 474 2.85 -2.69 33.50
N PHE A 475 3.45 -3.64 32.78
CA PHE A 475 4.56 -4.44 33.29
C PHE A 475 5.86 -4.08 32.57
N ILE A 476 6.88 -3.66 33.34
CA ILE A 476 8.20 -3.29 32.84
C ILE A 476 9.26 -4.20 33.45
N THR A 477 10.08 -4.86 32.62
CA THR A 477 11.08 -5.82 33.10
C THR A 477 12.37 -5.85 32.28
N GLY A 478 13.45 -6.38 32.88
CA GLY A 478 14.72 -6.63 32.20
C GLY A 478 15.40 -5.36 31.65
N CYS A 479 15.03 -4.18 32.14
CA CYS A 479 15.59 -2.92 31.67
C CYS A 479 16.90 -2.59 32.40
N PHE A 480 17.88 -2.12 31.63
CA PHE A 480 19.21 -1.72 32.10
C PHE A 480 19.53 -0.30 31.59
N PRO A 481 18.90 0.74 32.16
CA PRO A 481 19.02 2.11 31.65
C PRO A 481 20.44 2.68 31.78
N GLN A 482 20.81 3.55 30.83
CA GLN A 482 22.00 4.39 30.96
C GLN A 482 21.76 5.51 31.98
N ALA A 483 22.83 5.98 32.61
CA ALA A 483 22.77 7.18 33.46
C ALA A 483 22.55 8.44 32.59
N GLY A 484 21.86 9.43 33.14
CA GLY A 484 21.72 10.75 32.50
C GLY A 484 20.32 11.10 32.00
N SER A 485 19.28 10.31 32.29
CA SER A 485 17.88 10.75 32.20
C SER A 485 17.41 11.31 33.54
N ARG A 486 16.38 12.16 33.54
CA ARG A 486 15.78 12.68 34.78
C ARG A 486 15.24 11.54 35.64
N SER A 487 14.48 10.67 35.00
CA SER A 487 13.86 9.50 35.58
C SER A 487 13.83 8.35 34.56
N PHE A 488 13.54 7.13 35.02
CA PHE A 488 13.36 6.01 34.10
C PHE A 488 11.91 5.98 33.61
N LEU A 489 10.96 6.10 34.55
CA LEU A 489 9.53 6.16 34.28
C LEU A 489 8.93 7.42 34.91
N SER A 490 8.16 8.19 34.15
CA SER A 490 7.27 9.25 34.65
C SER A 490 5.81 8.83 34.48
N LEU A 491 5.05 8.86 35.58
CA LEU A 491 3.65 8.43 35.65
C LEU A 491 2.72 9.59 35.94
N ASN A 492 1.66 9.72 35.15
CA ASN A 492 0.60 10.71 35.36
C ASN A 492 -0.81 10.13 35.12
N GLY A 493 -1.83 10.90 35.48
CA GLY A 493 -3.23 10.66 35.09
C GLY A 493 -4.03 9.81 36.08
N GLU A 494 -5.28 10.20 36.27
CA GLU A 494 -6.20 9.61 37.25
C GLU A 494 -6.59 8.16 36.93
N LYS A 495 -6.46 7.74 35.67
CA LYS A 495 -6.77 6.37 35.24
C LYS A 495 -5.60 5.41 35.39
N SER A 496 -4.42 5.90 35.77
CA SER A 496 -3.24 5.05 35.90
C SER A 496 -3.37 4.09 37.08
N ASN A 497 -3.14 2.79 36.86
CA ASN A 497 -3.25 1.77 37.90
C ASN A 497 -2.49 0.48 37.56
N ASN A 498 -2.13 -0.30 38.59
CA ASN A 498 -1.44 -1.60 38.45
C ASN A 498 -0.17 -1.51 37.61
N ILE A 499 0.81 -0.75 38.10
CA ILE A 499 2.11 -0.56 37.45
C ILE A 499 3.14 -1.45 38.16
N ILE A 500 3.80 -2.32 37.41
CA ILE A 500 4.73 -3.30 37.96
C ILE A 500 6.08 -3.14 37.27
N LEU A 501 7.10 -2.84 38.05
CA LEU A 501 8.49 -2.83 37.63
C LEU A 501 9.17 -4.01 38.30
N SER A 502 9.58 -5.02 37.53
CA SER A 502 10.25 -6.20 38.12
C SER A 502 11.51 -6.60 37.37
N GLY A 503 12.60 -6.88 38.10
CA GLY A 503 13.86 -7.36 37.51
C GLY A 503 14.56 -6.31 36.65
N ASN A 504 14.48 -5.03 37.04
CA ASN A 504 15.13 -3.91 36.36
C ASN A 504 16.34 -3.41 37.16
N TYR A 505 17.43 -3.04 36.50
CA TYR A 505 18.62 -2.49 37.17
C TYR A 505 18.60 -0.95 37.18
N LEU A 506 17.77 -0.37 38.04
CA LEU A 506 17.48 1.08 38.02
C LEU A 506 18.44 1.96 38.83
N ILE A 507 19.44 1.38 39.50
CA ILE A 507 20.41 2.11 40.37
C ILE A 507 21.21 3.20 39.63
N ARG A 508 21.24 3.18 38.30
CA ARG A 508 21.93 4.18 37.46
C ARG A 508 21.11 5.44 37.22
N VAL A 509 19.84 5.45 37.61
CA VAL A 509 18.92 6.57 37.43
C VAL A 509 18.54 7.11 38.80
N THR A 510 18.77 8.41 39.02
CA THR A 510 18.59 9.04 40.34
C THR A 510 17.15 8.95 40.84
N ASN A 511 16.18 9.09 39.94
CA ASN A 511 14.76 8.98 40.25
C ASN A 511 14.11 7.88 39.39
N PRO A 512 14.12 6.61 39.81
CA PRO A 512 13.61 5.51 38.99
C PRO A 512 12.16 5.70 38.53
N VAL A 513 11.27 6.13 39.44
CA VAL A 513 9.85 6.38 39.16
C VAL A 513 9.44 7.76 39.65
N GLU A 514 9.12 8.64 38.71
CA GLU A 514 8.62 9.99 38.96
C GLU A 514 7.08 9.99 38.95
N ARG A 515 6.46 10.49 40.02
CA ARG A 515 5.01 10.63 40.14
C ARG A 515 4.61 12.08 39.85
N GLN A 516 3.77 12.30 38.85
CA GLN A 516 3.25 13.62 38.48
C GLN A 516 2.00 14.00 39.30
N GLU A 517 1.62 15.28 39.24
CA GLU A 517 0.58 15.87 40.10
C GLU A 517 -0.81 15.22 39.94
N ASP A 518 -1.22 14.92 38.72
CA ASP A 518 -2.54 14.34 38.42
C ASP A 518 -2.58 12.81 38.55
N LEU A 519 -1.51 12.19 39.07
CA LEU A 519 -1.46 10.74 39.24
C LEU A 519 -2.48 10.30 40.29
N ASN A 520 -3.22 9.23 39.97
CA ASN A 520 -4.13 8.57 40.91
C ASN A 520 -3.44 8.31 42.26
N LYS A 521 -3.95 8.90 43.34
CA LYS A 521 -3.39 8.77 44.70
C LYS A 521 -3.38 7.33 45.21
N ASN A 522 -4.26 6.48 44.68
CA ASN A 522 -4.38 5.07 45.03
C ASN A 522 -3.70 4.15 44.00
N VAL A 523 -2.87 4.68 43.10
CA VAL A 523 -2.13 3.89 42.12
C VAL A 523 -1.31 2.80 42.82
N VAL A 524 -1.53 1.55 42.40
CA VAL A 524 -0.70 0.42 42.85
C VAL A 524 0.57 0.39 42.01
N ILE A 525 1.72 0.64 42.65
CA ILE A 525 3.05 0.52 42.04
C ILE A 525 3.83 -0.55 42.80
N VAL A 526 4.29 -1.58 42.09
CA VAL A 526 5.07 -2.68 42.65
C VAL A 526 6.47 -2.66 42.03
N GLU A 527 7.49 -2.41 42.84
CA GLU A 527 8.90 -2.44 42.45
C GLU A 527 9.56 -3.68 43.08
N LYS A 528 10.01 -4.64 42.26
CA LYS A 528 10.56 -5.94 42.69
C LYS A 528 11.88 -6.32 42.04
#